data_AF-A0A7C7BZ72-F1
#
_entry.id   AF-A0A7C7BZ72-F1
#
_cell.length_a   1.000
_cell.length_b   1.000
_cell.length_c   1.000
_cell.angle_alpha   90.00
_cell.angle_beta   90.00
_cell.angle_gamma   90.00
#
_symmetry.space_group_name_H-M   'P 1'
#
loop_
_entity.id
_entity.type
_entity.pdbx_description
1 polymer ?
#
loop_
_entity_poly.entity_id
_entity_poly.type
_entity_poly.pdbx_seq_one_letter_code
_entity_poly.pdbx_strand_id
1 'polypeptide(L)' 'MIEKFENFASIYGPAYYGLEINAGTVTLTREECMVPQRVTVADGTEIKPFLAGKVLGWRLKDKP' A
#
# COMPACT_ATOMS: atom_id res chain seq x y z
N MET A 1 -15.91 -8.67 -2.49
CA MET A 1 -14.62 -8.81 -1.77
C MET A 1 -13.88 -7.47 -1.65
N ILE A 2 -13.96 -6.54 -2.62
CA ILE A 2 -13.37 -5.19 -2.48
C ILE A 2 -14.10 -4.27 -1.49
N GLU A 3 -15.42 -4.43 -1.34
CA GLU A 3 -16.25 -3.59 -0.45
C GLU A 3 -15.85 -3.67 1.04
N LYS A 4 -15.13 -4.73 1.44
CA LYS A 4 -14.64 -4.91 2.82
C LYS A 4 -13.20 -4.41 3.01
N PHE A 5 -12.55 -3.92 1.95
CA PHE A 5 -11.13 -3.57 1.99
C PHE A 5 -10.84 -2.38 2.90
N GLU A 6 -11.65 -1.31 2.82
CA GLU A 6 -11.50 -0.13 3.69
C GLU A 6 -11.67 -0.48 5.17
N ASN A 7 -12.66 -1.32 5.48
CA ASN A 7 -12.87 -1.82 6.83
C ASN A 7 -11.61 -2.53 7.38
N PHE A 8 -11.00 -3.39 6.57
CA PHE A 8 -9.78 -4.11 6.93
C PHE A 8 -8.56 -3.19 7.05
N ALA A 9 -8.35 -2.29 6.08
CA ALA A 9 -7.13 -1.52 5.96
C ALA A 9 -7.12 -0.22 6.81
N SER A 10 -8.30 0.29 7.21
CA SER A 10 -8.40 1.64 7.77
C SER A 10 -9.33 1.79 8.98
N ILE A 11 -10.33 0.92 9.18
CA ILE A 11 -11.36 1.13 10.22
C ILE A 11 -11.17 0.20 11.42
N TYR A 12 -11.03 -1.11 11.21
CA TYR A 12 -11.03 -2.07 12.30
C TYR A 12 -9.81 -1.97 13.22
N GLY A 13 -8.66 -1.57 12.70
CA GLY A 13 -7.46 -1.28 13.50
C GLY A 13 -7.72 -0.16 14.52
N PRO A 14 -7.94 1.09 14.07
CA PRO A 14 -8.21 2.20 14.97
C PRO A 14 -9.36 1.95 15.95
N ALA A 15 -10.47 1.35 15.48
CA ALA A 15 -11.61 1.01 16.34
C ALA A 15 -11.22 0.03 17.47
N TYR A 16 -10.40 -0.98 17.17
CA TYR A 16 -9.92 -1.93 18.18
C TYR A 16 -8.98 -1.27 19.20
N TYR A 17 -8.13 -0.36 18.73
CA TYR A 17 -7.13 0.32 19.57
C TYR A 17 -7.65 1.61 20.24
N GLY A 18 -8.90 2.01 20.02
CA GLY A 18 -9.46 3.25 20.55
C GLY A 18 -8.82 4.52 19.96
N LEU A 19 -8.32 4.45 18.74
CA LEU A 19 -7.72 5.56 18.01
C LEU A 19 -8.71 6.17 17.00
N GLU A 20 -8.53 7.44 16.68
CA GLU A 20 -9.30 8.11 15.64
C GLU A 20 -8.97 7.56 14.24
N ILE A 21 -9.98 7.53 13.37
CA ILE A 21 -9.81 7.14 11.97
C ILE A 21 -9.17 8.31 11.22
N ASN A 22 -8.25 8.01 10.30
CA ASN A 22 -7.67 9.01 9.42
C ASN A 22 -8.76 9.76 8.64
N ALA A 23 -8.69 11.10 8.64
CA ALA A 23 -9.64 11.94 7.89
C ALA A 23 -9.32 12.02 6.37
N GLY A 24 -8.09 11.66 5.99
CA GLY A 24 -7.65 11.68 4.59
C GLY A 24 -8.04 10.41 3.83
N THR A 25 -7.94 10.48 2.50
CA THR A 25 -8.23 9.35 1.60
C THR A 25 -7.06 9.07 0.68
N VAL A 26 -6.90 7.80 0.29
CA VAL A 26 -6.01 7.38 -0.79
C VAL A 26 -6.81 6.70 -1.89
N THR A 27 -6.32 6.78 -3.14
CA THR A 27 -6.99 6.14 -4.29
C THR A 27 -6.12 5.04 -4.87
N LEU A 28 -6.68 3.83 -5.00
CA LEU A 28 -6.08 2.73 -5.76
C LEU A 28 -6.71 2.68 -7.15
N THR A 29 -5.86 2.57 -8.17
CA THR A 29 -6.25 2.41 -9.58
C THR A 29 -5.96 0.99 -10.04
N ARG A 30 -6.85 0.42 -10.86
CA ARG A 30 -6.63 -0.88 -11.51
C ARG A 30 -5.67 -0.71 -12.68
N GLU A 31 -4.41 -0.49 -12.37
CA GLU A 31 -3.31 -0.35 -13.32
C GLU A 31 -2.22 -1.35 -12.97
N GLU A 32 -1.72 -2.06 -13.97
CA GLU A 32 -0.59 -2.96 -13.77
C GLU A 32 0.67 -2.19 -13.37
N CYS A 33 1.38 -2.67 -12.37
CA CYS A 33 2.69 -2.13 -12.00
C CYS A 33 3.68 -3.24 -11.67
N MET A 34 4.90 -3.09 -12.15
CA MET A 34 5.98 -4.03 -11.85
C MET A 34 6.65 -3.64 -10.53
N VAL A 35 6.79 -4.61 -9.63
CA VAL A 35 7.58 -4.43 -8.41
C VAL A 35 9.07 -4.45 -8.78
N PRO A 36 9.86 -3.42 -8.43
CA PRO A 36 11.29 -3.40 -8.70
C PRO A 36 12.03 -4.61 -8.12
N GLN A 37 13.13 -5.03 -8.77
CA GLN A 37 13.98 -6.11 -8.28
C GLN A 37 14.74 -5.72 -6.99
N ARG A 38 15.13 -4.46 -6.91
CA ARG A 38 15.85 -3.84 -5.80
C ARG A 38 15.27 -2.45 -5.53
N VAL A 39 15.34 -2.02 -4.29
CA VAL A 39 15.10 -0.63 -3.87
C VAL A 39 16.30 -0.18 -3.06
N THR A 40 16.87 0.97 -3.42
CA THR A 40 17.94 1.60 -2.65
C THR A 40 17.32 2.47 -1.57
N VAL A 41 17.70 2.23 -0.31
CA VAL A 41 17.28 3.09 0.82
C VAL A 41 18.26 4.25 1.01
N ALA A 42 17.94 5.20 1.88
CA ALA A 42 18.66 6.47 1.98
C ALA A 42 20.17 6.36 2.27
N ASP A 43 20.61 5.28 2.94
CA ASP A 43 22.02 5.02 3.24
C ASP A 43 22.78 4.31 2.10
N GLY A 44 22.12 4.06 0.96
CA GLY A 44 22.69 3.37 -0.20
C GLY A 44 22.53 1.85 -0.18
N THR A 45 21.98 1.26 0.88
CA THR A 45 21.76 -0.20 0.96
C THR A 45 20.67 -0.62 -0.03
N GLU A 46 20.91 -1.71 -0.76
CA GLU A 46 19.92 -2.32 -1.63
C GLU A 46 19.12 -3.41 -0.93
N ILE A 47 17.80 -3.24 -0.88
CA ILE A 47 16.87 -4.26 -0.35
C ILE A 47 16.05 -4.89 -1.47
N LYS A 48 15.69 -6.16 -1.28
CA LYS A 48 14.77 -6.87 -2.18
C LYS A 48 13.35 -6.75 -1.62
N PRO A 49 12.42 -6.04 -2.29
CA PRO A 49 11.06 -5.90 -1.81
C PRO A 49 10.27 -7.22 -1.94
N PHE A 50 9.22 -7.37 -1.15
CA PHE A 50 8.28 -8.48 -1.30
C PHE A 50 7.67 -8.46 -2.71
N LEU A 51 7.60 -9.64 -3.34
CA LEU A 51 7.14 -9.81 -4.73
C LEU A 51 8.00 -9.09 -5.80
N ALA A 52 9.29 -8.83 -5.53
CA ALA A 52 10.24 -8.34 -6.52
C ALA A 52 10.14 -9.05 -7.88
N GLY A 53 10.02 -8.26 -8.96
CA GLY A 53 9.88 -8.74 -10.34
C GLY A 53 8.50 -9.27 -10.72
N LYS A 54 7.51 -9.20 -9.83
CA LYS A 54 6.11 -9.55 -10.15
C LYS A 54 5.33 -8.33 -10.63
N VAL A 55 4.26 -8.60 -11.37
CA VAL A 55 3.26 -7.60 -11.78
C VAL A 55 2.10 -7.63 -10.79
N LEU A 56 1.74 -6.47 -10.25
CA LEU A 56 0.55 -6.27 -9.42
C LEU A 56 -0.53 -5.59 -10.26
N GLY A 57 -1.80 -5.93 -10.06
CA GLY A 57 -2.93 -5.36 -10.81
C GLY A 57 -3.51 -4.06 -10.24
N TRP A 58 -2.89 -3.50 -9.20
CA TRP A 58 -3.32 -2.27 -8.55
C TRP A 58 -2.15 -1.36 -8.27
N ARG A 59 -2.37 -0.05 -8.42
CA ARG A 59 -1.39 1.01 -8.18
C ARG A 59 -2.00 2.11 -7.32
N LEU A 60 -1.23 2.64 -6.38
CA LEU A 60 -1.59 3.86 -5.66
C LEU A 60 -1.52 5.06 -6.62
N LYS A 61 -2.62 5.81 -6.72
CA LYS A 61 -2.70 7.01 -7.56
C LYS A 61 -2.02 8.17 -6.84
N ASP A 62 -0.82 8.50 -7.32
CA ASP A 62 0.09 9.50 -6.79
C ASP A 62 0.55 9.24 -5.34
N LYS A 63 1.75 9.72 -5.00
CA LYS A 63 2.17 9.76 -3.59
C LYS A 63 1.45 10.93 -2.92
N PRO A 64 0.86 10.76 -1.72
CA PRO A 64 0.52 11.92 -0.91
C PRO A 64 1.77 12.77 -0.62
#